data_AF-A0A6P0TXY5-F1
#
_entry.id   AF-A0A6P0TXY5-F1
#
_cell.length_a   1.000
_cell.length_b   1.000
_cell.length_c   1.000
_cell.angle_alpha   90.00
_cell.angle_beta   90.00
_cell.angle_gamma   90.00
#
_symmetry.space_group_name_H-M   'P 1'
#
loop_
_entity.id
_entity.type
_entity.pdbx_description
1 polymer ?
#
loop_
_entity_poly.entity_id
_entity_poly.type
_entity_poly.pdbx_seq_one_letter_code
_entity_poly.pdbx_strand_id
1 'polypeptide(L)'
;MTEPFLAALAVVLVLGVVALAVVATFWKQILKWAEDSLFRWIKTNIPWIESEVREAFSALDNFIVTTRNLIRKAWEKLREYLLKQVTTFERQLSGEWEKEVTSWIIKVLESGEKVPVKIVVKEVVPWDELPPDVRAEWLKREKSEVEIDVTEYRDREIMEMFA
;
A
#
# COMPACT_ATOMS: atom_id res chain seq x y z
N MET A 1 27.14 2.00 -2.27
CA MET A 1 26.24 0.87 -2.62
C MET A 1 24.83 1.32 -2.26
N THR A 2 24.24 2.25 -3.02
CA THR A 2 23.25 3.17 -2.43
C THR A 2 22.09 3.59 -3.32
N GLU A 3 22.19 3.50 -4.65
CA GLU A 3 21.13 4.01 -5.55
C GLU A 3 20.18 2.93 -6.11
N PRO A 4 20.66 1.78 -6.64
CA PRO A 4 19.74 0.77 -7.18
C PRO A 4 18.91 0.06 -6.10
N PHE A 5 19.40 0.05 -4.85
CA PHE A 5 18.70 -0.60 -3.72
C PHE A 5 17.50 0.23 -3.24
N LEU A 6 17.58 1.56 -3.30
CA LEU A 6 16.47 2.45 -2.93
C LEU A 6 15.38 2.46 -4.01
N ALA A 7 15.79 2.44 -5.30
CA ALA A 7 14.87 2.30 -6.42
C ALA A 7 14.15 0.93 -6.42
N ALA A 8 14.88 -0.16 -6.15
CA ALA A 8 14.29 -1.49 -6.01
C ALA A 8 13.33 -1.59 -4.82
N LEU A 9 13.62 -0.91 -3.70
CA LEU A 9 12.72 -0.87 -2.54
C LEU A 9 11.40 -0.16 -2.88
N ALA A 10 11.47 0.95 -3.63
CA ALA A 10 10.29 1.72 -4.04
C ALA A 10 9.38 0.94 -5.00
N VAL A 11 9.95 0.17 -5.93
CA VAL A 11 9.17 -0.64 -6.89
C VAL A 11 8.56 -1.89 -6.23
N VAL A 12 9.28 -2.55 -5.32
CA VAL A 12 8.76 -3.71 -4.57
C VAL A 12 7.65 -3.32 -3.59
N LEU A 13 7.72 -2.13 -2.99
CA LEU A 13 6.69 -1.61 -2.06
C LEU A 13 5.35 -1.30 -2.75
N VAL A 14 5.35 -0.98 -4.05
CA VAL A 14 4.12 -0.61 -4.77
C VAL A 14 3.40 -1.85 -5.34
N LEU A 15 4.13 -2.86 -5.82
CA LEU A 15 3.54 -4.03 -6.49
C LEU A 15 3.30 -5.24 -5.58
N GLY A 16 4.13 -5.45 -4.56
CA GLY A 16 4.00 -6.59 -3.64
C GLY A 16 2.88 -6.46 -2.60
N VAL A 17 2.43 -5.24 -2.33
CA VAL A 17 1.47 -4.94 -1.25
C VAL A 17 0.01 -5.12 -1.71
N VAL A 18 -0.28 -4.97 -3.00
CA VAL A 18 -1.68 -4.93 -3.50
C VAL A 18 -2.41 -6.27 -3.30
N ALA A 19 -1.75 -7.41 -3.53
CA ALA A 19 -2.39 -8.72 -3.36
C ALA A 19 -2.66 -9.07 -1.87
N LEU A 20 -1.74 -8.71 -0.97
CA LEU A 20 -1.88 -8.95 0.48
C LEU A 20 -2.87 -7.96 1.12
N ALA A 21 -2.92 -6.72 0.64
CA ALA A 21 -3.87 -5.70 1.08
C ALA A 21 -5.31 -6.10 0.75
N VAL A 22 -5.58 -6.64 -0.45
CA VAL A 22 -6.92 -7.12 -0.83
C VAL A 22 -7.40 -8.22 0.11
N VAL A 23 -6.56 -9.21 0.41
CA VAL A 23 -6.94 -10.29 1.35
C VAL A 23 -7.19 -9.74 2.76
N ALA A 24 -6.37 -8.79 3.25
CA ALA A 24 -6.58 -8.16 4.54
C ALA A 24 -7.88 -7.33 4.60
N THR A 25 -8.17 -6.55 3.57
CA THR A 25 -9.38 -5.71 3.52
C THR A 25 -10.66 -6.54 3.47
N PHE A 26 -10.67 -7.63 2.70
CA PHE A 26 -11.85 -8.51 2.61
C PHE A 26 -11.91 -9.58 3.71
N TRP A 27 -10.90 -9.69 4.57
CA TRP A 27 -10.81 -10.73 5.60
C TRP A 27 -12.01 -10.77 6.53
N LYS A 28 -12.52 -9.60 6.97
CA LYS A 28 -13.73 -9.53 7.80
C LYS A 28 -14.96 -10.14 7.12
N GLN A 29 -15.09 -9.93 5.81
CA GLN A 29 -16.20 -10.50 5.03
C GLN A 29 -16.04 -12.01 4.86
N ILE A 30 -14.79 -12.49 4.67
CA ILE A 30 -14.46 -13.91 4.59
C ILE A 30 -14.76 -14.61 5.91
N LEU A 31 -14.35 -14.03 7.05
CA LEU A 31 -14.63 -14.58 8.39
C LEU A 31 -16.15 -14.67 8.63
N LYS A 32 -16.89 -13.60 8.31
CA LYS A 32 -18.34 -13.59 8.44
C LYS A 32 -19.00 -14.66 7.57
N TRP A 33 -18.61 -14.76 6.31
CA TRP A 33 -19.11 -15.82 5.42
C TRP A 33 -18.78 -17.22 5.96
N ALA A 34 -17.56 -17.42 6.48
CA ALA A 34 -17.14 -18.69 7.03
C ALA A 34 -18.00 -19.08 8.25
N GLU A 35 -18.31 -18.13 9.12
CA GLU A 35 -19.19 -18.35 10.28
C GLU A 35 -20.65 -18.63 9.88
N ASP A 36 -21.20 -17.82 8.97
CA ASP A 36 -22.61 -17.91 8.56
C ASP A 36 -22.89 -19.16 7.71
N SER A 37 -21.91 -19.60 6.90
CA SER A 37 -22.10 -20.63 5.88
C SER A 37 -21.18 -21.84 6.08
N LEU A 38 -19.87 -21.66 6.01
CA LEU A 38 -18.91 -22.77 5.95
C LEU A 38 -18.93 -23.63 7.21
N PHE A 39 -18.77 -23.03 8.39
CA PHE A 39 -18.77 -23.77 9.65
C PHE A 39 -20.12 -24.40 9.94
N ARG A 40 -21.22 -23.74 9.55
CA ARG A 40 -22.56 -24.33 9.66
C ARG A 40 -22.68 -25.57 8.77
N TRP A 41 -22.24 -25.47 7.52
CA TRP A 41 -22.25 -26.60 6.59
C TRP A 41 -21.36 -27.76 7.07
N ILE A 42 -20.17 -27.47 7.58
CA ILE A 42 -19.25 -28.49 8.13
C ILE A 42 -19.87 -29.18 9.34
N LYS A 43 -20.41 -28.42 10.29
CA LYS A 43 -21.07 -28.97 11.49
C LYS A 43 -22.24 -29.88 11.13
N THR A 44 -22.97 -29.57 10.06
CA THR A 44 -24.10 -30.39 9.60
C THR A 44 -23.67 -31.63 8.82
N ASN A 45 -22.67 -31.52 7.95
CA ASN A 45 -22.37 -32.57 6.96
C ASN A 45 -21.15 -33.42 7.31
N ILE A 46 -20.12 -32.83 7.93
CA ILE A 46 -18.82 -33.47 8.21
C ILE A 46 -18.24 -33.00 9.57
N PRO A 47 -18.96 -33.20 10.69
CA PRO A 47 -18.60 -32.59 11.98
C PRO A 47 -17.24 -33.02 12.54
N TRP A 48 -16.70 -34.17 12.11
CA TRP A 48 -15.42 -34.68 12.61
C TRP A 48 -14.20 -33.89 12.14
N ILE A 49 -14.34 -32.99 11.15
CA ILE A 49 -13.26 -32.06 10.74
C ILE A 49 -13.49 -30.62 11.24
N GLU A 50 -14.57 -30.36 11.99
CA GLU A 50 -14.94 -29.00 12.38
C GLU A 50 -13.81 -28.33 13.19
N SER A 51 -13.16 -29.09 14.07
CA SER A 51 -12.09 -28.58 14.91
C SER A 51 -10.89 -28.14 14.08
N GLU A 52 -10.45 -28.99 13.15
CA GLU A 52 -9.28 -28.78 12.30
C GLU A 52 -9.49 -27.57 11.38
N VAL A 53 -10.69 -27.44 10.80
CA VAL A 53 -10.99 -26.30 9.92
C VAL A 53 -11.07 -25.00 10.72
N ARG A 54 -11.64 -25.00 11.93
CA ARG A 54 -11.65 -23.82 12.81
C ARG A 54 -10.25 -23.43 13.25
N GLU A 55 -9.41 -24.40 13.58
CA GLU A 55 -8.02 -24.18 13.96
C GLU A 55 -7.22 -23.56 12.80
N ALA A 56 -7.39 -24.06 11.58
CA ALA A 56 -6.77 -23.49 10.39
C ALA A 56 -7.20 -22.03 10.13
N PHE A 57 -8.49 -21.72 10.29
CA PHE A 57 -9.00 -20.34 10.17
C PHE A 57 -8.45 -19.43 11.28
N SER A 58 -8.34 -19.92 12.52
CA SER A 58 -7.76 -19.17 13.62
C SER A 58 -6.27 -18.91 13.42
N ALA A 59 -5.51 -19.89 12.92
CA ALA A 59 -4.10 -19.71 12.56
C ALA A 59 -3.92 -18.66 11.46
N LEU A 60 -4.78 -18.69 10.44
CA LEU A 60 -4.76 -17.71 9.35
C LEU A 60 -5.14 -16.31 9.83
N ASP A 61 -6.13 -16.17 10.70
CA ASP A 61 -6.50 -14.90 11.32
C ASP A 61 -5.34 -14.30 12.13
N ASN A 62 -4.70 -15.12 12.97
CA ASN A 62 -3.51 -14.71 13.74
C ASN A 62 -2.36 -14.26 12.83
N PHE A 63 -2.12 -14.97 11.73
CA PHE A 63 -1.12 -14.59 10.74
C PHE A 63 -1.45 -13.24 10.09
N ILE A 64 -2.71 -13.00 9.74
CA ILE A 64 -3.16 -11.74 9.14
C ILE A 64 -3.01 -10.59 10.15
N VAL A 65 -3.44 -10.76 11.41
CA VAL A 65 -3.26 -9.75 12.47
C VAL A 65 -1.79 -9.44 12.69
N THR A 66 -0.94 -10.47 12.73
CA THR A 66 0.51 -10.32 12.88
C THR A 66 1.11 -9.53 11.72
N THR A 67 0.73 -9.87 10.48
CA THR A 67 1.19 -9.19 9.27
C THR A 67 0.78 -7.73 9.26
N ARG A 68 -0.48 -7.41 9.59
CA ARG A 68 -0.94 -6.01 9.70
C ARG A 68 -0.13 -5.24 10.72
N ASN A 69 0.09 -5.80 11.91
CA ASN A 69 0.92 -5.17 12.94
C ASN A 69 2.34 -4.89 12.47
N LEU A 70 2.93 -5.80 11.69
CA LEU A 70 4.26 -5.65 11.11
C LEU A 70 4.30 -4.50 10.11
N ILE A 71 3.31 -4.41 9.21
CA ILE A 71 3.16 -3.32 8.25
C ILE A 71 3.05 -1.98 8.97
N ARG A 72 2.19 -1.89 10.01
CA ARG A 72 2.05 -0.65 10.80
C ARG A 72 3.37 -0.22 11.43
N LYS A 73 4.08 -1.14 12.11
CA LYS A 73 5.37 -0.83 12.74
C LYS A 73 6.40 -0.38 11.72
N ALA A 74 6.44 -1.02 10.55
CA ALA A 74 7.33 -0.64 9.46
C ALA A 74 6.99 0.77 8.94
N TRP A 75 5.71 1.09 8.79
CA TRP A 75 5.26 2.42 8.37
C TRP A 75 5.55 3.49 9.43
N GLU A 76 5.24 3.25 10.70
CA GLU A 76 5.59 4.14 11.82
C GLU A 76 7.09 4.43 11.82
N LYS A 77 7.92 3.40 11.62
CA LYS A 77 9.37 3.55 11.54
C LYS A 77 9.80 4.37 10.32
N LEU A 78 9.16 4.16 9.17
CA LEU A 78 9.41 4.97 7.97
C LEU A 78 9.02 6.43 8.20
N ARG A 79 7.90 6.71 8.89
CA ARG A 79 7.41 8.06 9.19
C ARG A 79 8.28 8.85 10.16
N GLU A 80 9.17 8.20 10.90
CA GLU A 80 10.24 8.89 11.63
C GLU A 80 11.20 9.64 10.69
N TYR A 81 11.30 9.22 9.42
CA TYR A 81 12.21 9.78 8.43
C TYR A 81 11.49 10.41 7.25
N LEU A 82 10.41 9.80 6.76
CA LEU A 82 9.63 10.32 5.65
C LEU A 82 8.63 11.35 6.16
N LEU A 83 8.87 12.63 5.88
CA LEU A 83 8.02 13.74 6.30
C LEU A 83 6.77 13.86 5.43
N LYS A 84 6.96 13.80 4.11
CA LYS A 84 5.91 13.91 3.10
C LYS A 84 6.37 13.23 1.81
N GLN A 85 5.43 12.67 1.06
CA GLN A 85 5.65 12.21 -0.30
C GLN A 85 4.44 12.56 -1.16
N VAL A 86 4.72 13.20 -2.28
CA VAL A 86 3.72 13.62 -3.26
C VAL A 86 4.09 13.01 -4.59
N THR A 87 3.11 12.45 -5.29
CA THR A 87 3.25 12.02 -6.68
C THR A 87 2.41 12.95 -7.56
N THR A 88 3.06 13.62 -8.50
CA THR A 88 2.43 14.47 -9.50
C THR A 88 2.50 13.79 -10.84
N PHE A 89 1.39 13.72 -11.54
CA PHE A 89 1.30 13.25 -12.91
C PHE A 89 1.02 14.44 -13.82
N GLU A 90 1.91 14.67 -14.78
CA GLU A 90 1.78 15.75 -15.74
C GLU A 90 1.90 15.23 -17.17
N ARG A 91 1.05 15.73 -18.06
CA ARG A 91 1.20 15.44 -19.49
C ARG A 91 2.15 16.45 -20.13
N GLN A 92 3.26 15.95 -20.66
CA GLN A 92 4.25 16.74 -21.37
C GLN A 92 3.72 17.19 -22.73
N LEU A 93 4.32 18.25 -23.28
CA LEU A 93 3.99 18.76 -24.63
C LEU A 93 4.29 17.73 -25.74
N SER A 94 5.22 16.79 -25.49
CA SER A 94 5.48 15.64 -26.36
C SER A 94 4.31 14.66 -26.45
N GLY A 95 3.33 14.78 -25.55
CA GLY A 95 2.20 13.86 -25.41
C GLY A 95 2.44 12.71 -24.44
N GLU A 96 3.68 12.54 -23.97
CA GLU A 96 4.08 11.58 -22.94
C GLU A 96 3.63 12.02 -21.55
N TRP A 97 3.48 11.07 -20.63
CA TRP A 97 3.18 11.36 -19.24
C TRP A 97 4.45 11.30 -18.41
N GLU A 98 4.68 12.30 -17.58
CA GLU A 98 5.72 12.30 -16.57
C GLU A 98 5.08 12.11 -15.21
N LYS A 99 5.63 11.18 -14.44
CA LYS A 99 5.35 11.01 -13.03
C LYS A 99 6.52 11.56 -12.24
N GLU A 100 6.27 12.62 -11.47
CA GLU A 100 7.21 13.18 -10.53
C GLU A 100 6.85 12.71 -9.11
N VAL A 101 7.77 12.00 -8.46
CA VAL A 101 7.69 11.68 -7.04
C VAL A 101 8.60 12.63 -6.28
N THR A 102 7.99 13.55 -5.54
CA THR A 102 8.70 14.41 -4.60
C THR A 102 8.58 13.85 -3.19
N SER A 103 9.72 13.58 -2.56
CA SER A 103 9.83 13.08 -1.18
C SER A 103 10.59 14.05 -0.32
N TRP A 104 10.05 14.38 0.85
CA TRP A 104 10.74 15.14 1.90
C TRP A 104 11.14 14.16 3.00
N ILE A 105 12.44 14.00 3.24
CA ILE A 105 12.97 13.02 4.20
C ILE A 105 13.93 13.67 5.21
N ILE A 106 14.09 13.05 6.36
CA ILE A 106 15.17 13.32 7.30
C ILE A 106 16.34 12.42 6.95
N LYS A 107 17.48 13.02 6.60
CA LYS A 107 18.75 12.32 6.42
C LYS A 107 19.58 12.46 7.68
N VAL A 108 20.16 11.35 8.14
CA VAL A 108 21.15 11.36 9.22
C VAL A 108 22.54 11.43 8.57
N LEU A 109 23.28 12.49 8.85
CA LEU A 109 24.65 12.68 8.37
C LEU A 109 25.63 11.82 9.19
N GLU A 110 26.85 11.66 8.70
CA GLU A 110 27.92 10.94 9.44
C GLU A 110 28.21 11.57 10.81
N SER A 111 27.96 12.88 10.95
CA SER A 111 28.03 13.62 12.22
C SER A 111 26.93 13.26 13.22
N GLY A 112 25.93 12.45 12.83
CA GLY A 112 24.73 12.18 13.61
C GLY A 112 23.65 13.28 13.51
N GLU A 113 23.94 14.37 12.80
CA GLU A 113 22.99 15.46 12.58
C GLU A 113 21.83 15.02 11.67
N LYS A 114 20.61 15.42 12.03
CA LYS A 114 19.39 15.15 11.26
C LYS A 114 19.02 16.37 10.43
N VAL A 115 19.05 16.24 9.11
CA VAL A 115 18.74 17.33 8.17
C VAL A 115 17.59 16.95 7.25
N PRO A 116 16.61 17.85 7.02
CA PRO A 116 15.57 17.62 6.04
C PRO A 116 16.14 17.78 4.62
N VAL A 117 15.79 16.85 3.73
CA VAL A 117 16.22 16.83 2.33
C VAL A 117 15.01 16.60 1.43
N LYS A 118 14.93 17.35 0.33
CA LYS A 118 13.96 17.13 -0.75
C LYS A 118 14.61 16.24 -1.81
N ILE A 119 13.96 15.13 -2.15
CA ILE A 119 14.34 14.22 -3.22
C ILE A 119 13.25 14.27 -4.27
N VAL A 120 13.63 14.44 -5.53
CA VAL A 120 12.70 14.45 -6.68
C VAL A 120 13.14 13.36 -7.64
N VAL A 121 12.23 12.48 -8.00
CA VAL A 121 12.43 11.43 -8.99
C VAL A 121 11.38 11.62 -10.07
N LYS A 122 11.81 11.70 -11.33
CA LYS A 122 10.93 11.81 -12.50
C LYS A 122 11.06 10.56 -13.35
N GLU A 123 9.96 10.04 -13.82
CA GLU A 123 9.91 8.95 -14.78
C GLU A 123 8.83 9.19 -15.84
N VAL A 124 9.11 8.76 -17.07
CA VAL A 124 8.09 8.76 -18.13
C VAL A 124 7.25 7.50 -17.99
N VAL A 125 5.93 7.66 -17.95
CA VAL A 125 4.98 6.58 -17.71
C VAL A 125 4.05 6.41 -18.92
N PRO A 126 3.87 5.19 -19.43
CA PRO A 126 2.85 4.90 -20.44
C PRO A 126 1.42 5.17 -19.93
N TRP A 127 0.52 5.59 -20.82
CA TRP A 127 -0.87 5.89 -20.47
C TRP A 127 -1.60 4.72 -19.79
N ASP A 128 -1.36 3.50 -20.25
CA ASP A 128 -1.95 2.26 -19.75
C ASP A 128 -1.46 1.87 -18.35
N GLU A 129 -0.27 2.34 -17.96
CA GLU A 129 0.29 2.17 -16.62
C GLU A 129 -0.13 3.26 -15.63
N LEU A 130 -0.85 4.29 -16.09
CA LEU A 130 -1.38 5.31 -15.20
C LEU A 130 -2.46 4.75 -14.26
N PRO A 131 -2.45 5.20 -12.99
CA PRO A 131 -3.52 4.87 -12.06
C PRO A 131 -4.92 5.17 -12.64
N PRO A 132 -5.92 4.29 -12.43
CA PRO A 132 -7.25 4.46 -13.00
C PRO A 132 -7.95 5.76 -12.60
N ASP A 133 -7.69 6.25 -11.39
CA ASP A 133 -8.15 7.53 -10.84
C ASP A 133 -7.52 8.73 -11.56
N VAL A 134 -6.22 8.68 -11.85
CA VAL A 134 -5.53 9.71 -12.65
C VAL A 134 -6.11 9.76 -14.07
N ARG A 135 -6.30 8.58 -14.70
CA ARG A 135 -6.96 8.50 -16.01
C ARG A 135 -8.39 9.02 -15.97
N ALA A 136 -9.15 8.69 -14.94
CA ALA A 136 -10.54 9.13 -14.79
C ALA A 136 -10.65 10.63 -14.52
N GLU A 137 -9.80 11.22 -13.69
CA GLU A 137 -9.76 12.67 -13.46
C GLU A 137 -9.36 13.42 -14.73
N TRP A 138 -8.40 12.91 -15.49
CA TRP A 138 -8.04 13.48 -16.79
C TRP A 138 -9.19 13.40 -17.81
N LEU A 139 -9.90 12.27 -17.88
CA LEU A 139 -11.08 12.15 -18.75
C LEU A 139 -12.24 13.05 -18.31
N LYS A 140 -12.30 13.43 -17.03
CA LYS A 140 -13.37 14.26 -16.45
C LYS A 140 -13.04 15.76 -16.44
N ARG A 141 -11.77 16.18 -16.57
CA ARG A 141 -11.34 17.59 -16.47
C ARG A 141 -10.27 17.95 -17.50
N GLU A 142 -10.25 19.20 -17.94
CA GLU A 142 -9.14 19.82 -18.73
C GLU A 142 -7.82 19.98 -17.93
N LYS A 143 -7.65 19.30 -16.79
CA LYS A 143 -6.45 19.46 -15.97
C LYS A 143 -5.32 18.60 -16.54
N SER A 144 -4.21 19.26 -16.87
CA SER A 144 -2.96 18.62 -17.33
C SER A 144 -2.12 18.03 -16.20
N GLU A 145 -2.50 18.31 -14.94
CA GLU A 145 -1.75 17.94 -13.75
C GLU A 145 -2.69 17.33 -12.68
N VAL A 146 -2.26 16.20 -12.11
CA VAL A 146 -2.92 15.52 -10.99
C VAL A 146 -1.89 15.26 -9.90
N GLU A 147 -2.13 15.82 -8.70
CA GLU A 147 -1.29 15.63 -7.52
C GLU A 147 -1.96 14.65 -6.54
N ILE A 148 -1.17 13.70 -6.02
CA ILE A 148 -1.59 12.73 -5.01
C ILE A 148 -0.63 12.81 -3.82
N ASP A 149 -1.15 13.12 -2.63
CA ASP A 149 -0.41 12.97 -1.38
C ASP A 149 -0.37 11.49 -0.98
N VAL A 150 0.78 10.86 -1.22
CA VAL A 150 0.99 9.44 -0.96
C VAL A 150 1.03 9.18 0.54
N THR A 151 1.54 10.12 1.31
CA THR A 151 1.65 9.97 2.77
C THR A 151 0.27 9.97 3.41
N GLU A 152 -0.58 10.94 3.06
CA GLU A 152 -1.96 11.00 3.55
C GLU A 152 -2.75 9.76 3.11
N TYR A 153 -2.61 9.34 1.85
CA TYR A 153 -3.27 8.15 1.34
C TYR A 153 -2.90 6.89 2.14
N ARG A 154 -1.59 6.68 2.39
CA ARG A 154 -1.10 5.52 3.14
C ARG A 154 -1.41 5.59 4.63
N ASP A 155 -1.36 6.78 5.24
CA ASP A 155 -1.79 6.99 6.62
C ASP A 155 -3.25 6.55 6.80
N ARG A 156 -4.14 6.92 5.86
CA ARG A 156 -5.54 6.48 5.86
C ARG A 156 -5.70 4.98 5.63
N GLU A 157 -5.05 4.43 4.60
CA GLU A 157 -5.13 2.99 4.29
C GLU A 157 -4.70 2.15 5.49
N ILE A 158 -3.61 2.53 6.14
CA ILE A 158 -3.14 1.87 7.36
C ILE A 158 -4.21 1.98 8.45
N MET A 159 -4.78 3.16 8.73
CA MET A 159 -5.87 3.28 9.72
C MET A 159 -7.08 2.39 9.39
N GLU A 160 -7.50 2.33 8.13
CA GLU A 160 -8.63 1.53 7.66
C GLU A 160 -8.37 0.02 7.76
N MET A 161 -7.13 -0.44 7.56
CA MET A 161 -6.75 -1.85 7.78
C MET A 161 -6.93 -2.32 9.23
N PHE A 162 -7.02 -1.40 10.19
CA PHE A 162 -7.20 -1.71 11.62
C PHE A 162 -8.58 -1.34 12.19
N ALA A 163 -9.42 -0.61 11.45
CA ALA A 163 -10.81 -0.33 11.83
C ALA A 163 -11.67 -1.57 11.60
#